data_AF-A0A6V7W162-F1
#
_entry.id   AF-A0A6V7W162-F1
#
_cell.length_a   1.000
_cell.length_b   1.000
_cell.length_c   1.000
_cell.angle_alpha   90.00
_cell.angle_beta   90.00
_cell.angle_gamma   90.00
#
_symmetry.space_group_name_H-M   'P 1'
#
loop_
_entity.id
_entity.type
_entity.pdbx_description
1 polymer ?
#
loop_
_entity_poly.entity_id
_entity_poly.type
_entity_poly.pdbx_seq_one_letter_code
_entity_poly.pdbx_strand_id
1 'polypeptide(L)'
;METEDHLIKLFPPKWRATVVITAGVVLQFTLGLVYTFGNILPYLTSYIRWKVNPEQTQGSLIWLQSLMSGFPFSMLTGGYLERLLGARWGAAFGSVIYTGSLALSYFSIQESYFLLIVTMGLFASFGIGVTYNCVLIQCQKWLPHRVGLVSG
;
A
#
# COMPACT_ATOMS: atom_id res chain seq x y z
N MET A 1 -16.38 -13.22 -18.20
CA MET A 1 -15.24 -13.85 -17.49
C MET A 1 -15.80 -14.85 -16.49
N GLU A 2 -15.55 -16.14 -16.71
CA GLU A 2 -15.70 -17.13 -15.66
C GLU A 2 -14.59 -16.88 -14.64
N THR A 3 -14.98 -16.49 -13.43
CA THR A 3 -14.04 -16.29 -12.32
C THR A 3 -14.02 -17.56 -11.50
N GLU A 4 -12.86 -18.05 -11.10
CA GLU A 4 -12.76 -19.20 -10.20
C GLU A 4 -13.12 -18.84 -8.74
N ASP A 5 -13.14 -17.56 -8.40
CA ASP A 5 -13.46 -17.07 -7.06
C ASP A 5 -14.92 -17.34 -6.66
N HIS A 6 -15.10 -18.25 -5.71
CA HIS A 6 -16.40 -18.63 -5.13
C HIS A 6 -17.20 -17.45 -4.58
N LEU A 7 -16.53 -16.43 -4.02
CA LEU A 7 -17.17 -15.23 -3.47
C LEU A 7 -17.78 -14.35 -4.56
N ILE A 8 -17.10 -14.21 -5.71
CA ILE A 8 -17.60 -13.39 -6.82
C ILE A 8 -18.73 -14.11 -7.55
N LYS A 9 -18.73 -15.45 -7.54
CA LYS A 9 -19.82 -16.26 -8.10
C LYS A 9 -21.15 -16.04 -7.39
N LEU A 10 -21.14 -15.61 -6.12
CA LEU A 10 -22.33 -15.29 -5.34
C LEU A 10 -23.15 -14.13 -5.94
N PHE A 11 -22.48 -13.23 -6.67
CA PHE A 11 -23.12 -12.07 -7.28
C PHE A 11 -23.59 -12.35 -8.72
N PRO A 12 -24.69 -11.70 -9.16
CA PRO A 12 -25.15 -11.78 -10.54
C PRO A 12 -24.06 -11.30 -11.51
N PRO A 13 -23.92 -11.90 -12.70
CA PRO A 13 -22.85 -11.58 -13.66
C PRO A 13 -22.71 -10.09 -13.99
N LYS A 14 -23.83 -9.36 -14.02
CA LYS A 14 -23.88 -7.91 -14.31
C LYS A 14 -23.21 -7.05 -13.24
N TRP A 15 -23.20 -7.48 -11.98
CA TRP A 15 -22.69 -6.70 -10.84
C TRP A 15 -21.24 -7.02 -10.47
N ARG A 16 -20.69 -8.15 -10.94
CA ARG A 16 -19.36 -8.63 -10.57
C ARG A 16 -18.25 -7.60 -10.83
N ALA A 17 -18.25 -6.99 -12.02
CA ALA A 17 -17.25 -5.98 -12.38
C ALA A 17 -17.34 -4.74 -11.48
N THR A 18 -18.55 -4.25 -11.20
CA THR A 18 -18.76 -3.09 -10.33
C THR A 18 -18.28 -3.36 -8.91
N VAL A 19 -18.63 -4.51 -8.33
CA VAL A 19 -18.18 -4.88 -6.97
C VAL A 19 -16.67 -4.93 -6.87
N VAL A 20 -15.99 -5.53 -7.86
CA VAL A 20 -14.53 -5.64 -7.87
C VAL A 20 -13.87 -4.27 -8.00
N ILE A 21 -14.39 -3.41 -8.89
CA ILE A 21 -13.87 -2.06 -9.08
C ILE A 21 -14.08 -1.22 -7.82
N THR A 22 -15.28 -1.25 -7.23
CA THR A 22 -15.56 -0.51 -5.98
C THR A 22 -14.65 -0.97 -4.85
N ALA A 23 -14.43 -2.28 -4.68
CA ALA A 23 -13.48 -2.80 -3.70
C ALA A 23 -12.04 -2.33 -3.97
N GLY A 24 -11.63 -2.32 -5.25
CA GLY A 24 -10.34 -1.78 -5.66
C GLY A 24 -10.17 -0.30 -5.32
N VAL A 25 -11.19 0.52 -5.56
CA VAL A 25 -11.20 1.96 -5.22
C VAL A 25 -11.08 2.16 -3.72
N VAL A 26 -11.81 1.40 -2.90
CA VAL A 26 -11.72 1.49 -1.43
C VAL A 26 -10.32 1.13 -0.92
N LEU A 27 -9.71 0.08 -1.48
CA LEU A 27 -8.33 -0.29 -1.14
C LEU A 27 -7.36 0.82 -1.52
N GLN A 28 -7.43 1.34 -2.75
CA GLN A 28 -6.55 2.41 -3.21
C GLN A 28 -6.71 3.70 -2.40
N PHE A 29 -7.94 4.05 -2.02
CA PHE A 29 -8.19 5.18 -1.13
C PHE A 29 -7.47 5.02 0.21
N THR A 30 -7.46 3.81 0.76
CA THR A 30 -6.76 3.50 2.02
C THR A 30 -5.24 3.61 1.90
N LEU A 31 -4.67 3.27 0.73
CA LEU A 31 -3.23 3.38 0.47
C LEU A 31 -2.75 4.83 0.29
N GLY A 32 -3.67 5.80 0.21
CA GLY A 32 -3.37 7.22 -0.02
C GLY A 32 -2.62 7.94 1.09
N LEU A 33 -2.30 7.27 2.21
CA LEU A 33 -1.56 7.86 3.35
C LEU A 33 -0.27 8.56 2.92
N VAL A 34 0.44 8.02 1.92
CA VAL A 34 1.70 8.57 1.39
C VAL A 34 1.54 10.03 0.96
N TYR A 35 0.39 10.41 0.41
CA TYR A 35 0.13 11.78 -0.04
C TYR A 35 -0.10 12.77 1.10
N THR A 36 -0.56 12.27 2.25
CA THR A 36 -0.73 13.09 3.46
C THR A 36 0.53 13.17 4.33
N PHE A 37 1.55 12.37 3.99
CA PHE A 37 2.74 12.22 4.83
C PHE A 37 3.49 13.53 5.05
N GLY A 38 3.51 14.41 4.04
CA GLY A 38 4.08 15.75 4.14
C GLY A 38 3.52 16.58 5.30
N ASN A 39 2.25 16.40 5.65
CA ASN A 39 1.62 17.08 6.79
C ASN A 39 2.02 16.47 8.14
N ILE A 40 2.42 15.20 8.17
CA ILE A 40 2.76 14.44 9.38
C ILE A 40 4.25 14.64 9.76
N LEU A 41 5.12 14.88 8.77
CA LEU A 41 6.57 15.03 8.94
C LEU A 41 6.99 15.95 10.11
N PRO A 42 6.45 17.18 10.26
CA PRO A 42 6.83 18.07 11.36
C PRO A 42 6.52 17.49 12.74
N TYR A 43 5.37 16.81 12.86
CA TYR A 43 4.94 16.16 14.11
C TYR A 43 5.83 14.96 14.44
N LEU A 44 6.18 14.16 13.43
CA LEU A 44 7.11 13.05 13.58
C LEU A 44 8.49 13.55 14.05
N THR A 45 8.97 14.64 13.46
CA THR A 45 10.24 15.28 13.86
C THR A 45 10.19 15.71 15.32
N SER A 46 9.13 16.40 15.72
CA SER A 46 8.95 16.91 17.09
C SER A 46 8.92 15.75 18.10
N TYR A 47 8.19 14.68 17.79
CA TYR A 47 8.11 13.51 18.65
C TYR A 47 9.45 12.80 18.81
N ILE A 48 10.18 12.56 17.70
CA ILE A 48 11.48 11.90 17.73
C ILE A 48 12.51 12.75 18.50
N ARG A 49 12.48 14.08 18.35
CA ARG A 49 13.33 14.99 19.15
C ARG A 49 13.09 14.86 20.63
N TRP A 50 11.83 14.76 21.03
CA TRP A 50 11.44 14.66 22.43
C TRP A 50 11.82 13.32 23.06
N LYS A 51 11.63 12.20 22.34
CA LYS A 51 11.75 10.85 22.89
C LYS A 51 13.06 10.12 22.61
N VAL A 52 13.70 10.38 21.47
CA VAL A 52 14.77 9.52 20.92
C VAL A 52 16.06 10.30 20.72
N ASN A 53 16.05 11.36 19.92
CA ASN A 53 17.26 12.09 19.57
C ASN A 53 16.97 13.59 19.34
N PRO A 54 17.42 14.47 20.26
CA PRO A 54 17.20 15.92 20.20
C PRO A 54 17.74 16.60 18.93
N GLU A 55 18.78 16.04 18.29
CA GLU A 55 19.43 16.62 17.12
C GLU A 55 18.74 16.27 15.80
N GLN A 56 17.66 15.47 15.83
CA GLN A 56 16.97 15.10 14.60
C GLN A 56 16.45 16.31 13.86
N THR A 57 16.64 16.37 12.55
CA THR A 57 16.27 17.52 11.73
C THR A 57 15.22 17.09 10.71
N GLN A 58 14.34 18.00 10.30
CA GLN A 58 13.34 17.67 9.26
C GLN A 58 13.99 17.14 7.97
N GLY A 59 15.21 17.58 7.65
CA GLY A 59 15.98 17.06 6.53
C GLY A 59 16.35 15.58 6.62
N SER A 60 16.49 14.99 7.83
CA SER A 60 16.80 13.56 7.94
C SER A 60 15.60 12.69 7.53
N LEU A 61 14.37 13.17 7.78
CA LEU A 61 13.11 12.51 7.45
C LEU A 61 12.80 12.46 5.95
N ILE A 62 13.58 13.17 5.11
CA ILE A 62 13.51 13.02 3.66
C ILE A 62 13.69 11.55 3.27
N TRP A 63 14.59 10.82 3.94
CA TRP A 63 14.80 9.39 3.68
C TRP A 63 13.54 8.55 3.94
N LEU A 64 12.83 8.83 5.04
CA LEU A 64 11.57 8.15 5.36
C LEU A 64 10.51 8.45 4.28
N GLN A 65 10.38 9.72 3.88
CA GLN A 65 9.43 10.12 2.83
C GLN A 65 9.79 9.51 1.47
N SER A 66 11.06 9.53 1.07
CA SER A 66 11.52 8.92 -0.18
C SER A 66 11.21 7.44 -0.22
N LEU A 67 11.48 6.72 0.87
CA LEU A 67 11.17 5.29 0.94
C LEU A 67 9.67 5.03 0.93
N MET A 68 8.86 5.84 1.64
CA MET A 68 7.39 5.78 1.59
C MET A 68 6.82 6.06 0.20
N SER A 69 7.44 6.97 -0.56
CA SER A 69 6.95 7.41 -1.86
C SER A 69 7.14 6.39 -2.99
N GLY A 70 8.04 5.42 -2.79
CA GLY A 70 8.26 4.40 -3.80
C GLY A 70 9.46 3.55 -3.47
N PHE A 71 9.20 2.33 -2.99
CA PHE A 71 10.21 1.28 -3.06
C PHE A 71 10.16 0.69 -4.48
N PRO A 72 11.12 0.96 -5.37
CA PRO A 72 11.02 0.64 -6.80
C PRO A 72 10.83 -0.85 -7.07
N PHE A 73 11.29 -1.71 -6.17
CA PHE A 73 11.15 -3.17 -6.27
C PHE A 73 9.77 -3.68 -5.82
N SER A 74 8.97 -2.87 -5.13
CA SER A 74 7.65 -3.27 -4.63
C SER A 74 6.67 -3.59 -5.76
N MET A 75 6.65 -2.77 -6.82
CA MET A 75 5.74 -3.02 -7.95
C MET A 75 6.15 -4.27 -8.75
N LEU A 76 7.46 -4.49 -8.94
CA LEU A 76 7.99 -5.69 -9.61
C LEU A 76 7.61 -6.96 -8.86
N THR A 77 7.81 -6.97 -7.55
CA THR A 77 7.42 -8.09 -6.68
C THR A 77 5.92 -8.30 -6.66
N GLY A 78 5.12 -7.22 -6.68
CA GLY A 78 3.66 -7.29 -6.80
C GLY A 78 3.19 -8.00 -8.07
N GLY A 79 3.84 -7.75 -9.21
CA GLY A 79 3.51 -8.40 -10.48
C GLY A 79 3.86 -9.88 -10.49
N TYR A 80 4.98 -10.26 -9.87
CA TYR A 80 5.33 -11.68 -9.68
C TYR A 80 4.36 -12.39 -8.75
N LEU A 81 3.99 -11.74 -7.64
CA LEU A 81 3.08 -12.30 -6.64
C LEU A 81 1.65 -12.46 -7.18
N GLU A 82 1.20 -11.52 -8.02
CA GLU A 82 -0.08 -11.61 -8.73
C GLU A 82 -0.15 -12.84 -9.62
N ARG A 83 0.92 -13.16 -10.35
CA ARG A 83 0.99 -14.37 -11.20
C ARG A 83 1.00 -15.66 -10.39
N LEU A 84 1.62 -15.66 -9.21
CA LEU A 84 1.79 -16.86 -8.39
C LEU A 84 0.55 -17.18 -7.53
N LEU A 85 -0.02 -16.17 -6.85
CA LEU A 85 -1.09 -16.35 -5.85
C LEU A 85 -2.46 -15.86 -6.35
N GLY A 86 -2.50 -15.21 -7.50
CA GLY A 86 -3.66 -14.48 -7.98
C GLY A 86 -3.83 -13.12 -7.31
N ALA A 87 -4.55 -12.21 -7.97
CA ALA A 87 -4.66 -10.83 -7.52
C ALA A 87 -5.34 -10.66 -6.15
N ARG A 88 -6.32 -11.50 -5.80
CA ARG A 88 -7.03 -11.42 -4.51
C ARG A 88 -6.10 -11.68 -3.33
N TRP A 89 -5.36 -12.79 -3.38
CA TRP A 89 -4.41 -13.14 -2.32
C TRP A 89 -3.18 -12.23 -2.33
N GLY A 90 -2.73 -11.80 -3.51
CA GLY A 90 -1.66 -10.79 -3.62
C GLY A 90 -2.04 -9.46 -2.94
N ALA A 91 -3.25 -8.95 -3.21
CA ALA A 91 -3.76 -7.73 -2.58
C ALA A 91 -3.95 -7.90 -1.06
N ALA A 92 -4.47 -9.04 -0.60
CA ALA A 92 -4.63 -9.32 0.82
C ALA A 92 -3.27 -9.38 1.55
N PHE A 93 -2.29 -10.06 0.98
CA PHE A 93 -0.94 -10.17 1.53
C PHE A 93 -0.26 -8.80 1.63
N GLY A 94 -0.29 -8.01 0.55
CA GLY A 94 0.25 -6.65 0.55
C GLY A 94 -0.44 -5.75 1.58
N SER A 95 -1.77 -5.89 1.73
CA SER A 95 -2.56 -5.10 2.70
C SER A 95 -2.21 -5.46 4.15
N VAL A 96 -1.98 -6.75 4.44
CA VAL A 96 -1.54 -7.21 5.78
C VAL A 96 -0.15 -6.69 6.09
N ILE A 97 0.78 -6.72 5.13
CA ILE A 97 2.12 -6.14 5.33
C ILE A 97 2.02 -4.63 5.57
N TYR A 98 1.21 -3.93 4.76
CA TYR A 98 1.05 -2.49 4.89
C TYR A 98 0.47 -2.10 6.25
N THR A 99 -0.67 -2.67 6.63
CA THR A 99 -1.30 -2.37 7.93
C THR A 99 -0.47 -2.85 9.11
N GLY A 100 0.16 -4.03 9.00
CA GLY A 100 1.06 -4.57 10.02
C GLY A 100 2.31 -3.73 10.21
N SER A 101 2.91 -3.22 9.14
CA SER A 101 4.07 -2.32 9.22
C SER A 101 3.72 -0.96 9.84
N LEU A 102 2.53 -0.41 9.54
CA LEU A 102 2.03 0.78 10.23
C LEU A 102 1.79 0.52 11.72
N ALA A 103 1.21 -0.63 12.09
CA ALA A 103 1.03 -0.99 13.49
C ALA A 103 2.38 -1.16 14.21
N LEU A 104 3.37 -1.77 13.56
CA LEU A 104 4.73 -1.90 14.08
C LEU A 104 5.44 -0.55 14.22
N SER A 105 5.11 0.43 13.37
CA SER A 105 5.71 1.77 13.44
C SER A 105 5.44 2.48 14.78
N TYR A 106 4.34 2.14 15.47
CA TYR A 106 4.02 2.62 16.82
C TYR A 106 5.11 2.27 17.84
N PHE A 107 5.70 1.08 17.74
CA PHE A 107 6.81 0.66 18.59
C PHE A 107 8.13 1.24 18.06
N SER A 108 8.34 1.23 16.74
CA SER A 108 9.58 1.72 16.13
C SER A 108 9.88 3.18 16.41
N ILE A 109 8.86 4.06 16.37
CA ILE A 109 9.03 5.50 16.59
C ILE A 109 9.53 5.84 18.01
N GLN A 110 9.30 4.95 18.98
CA GLN A 110 9.70 5.13 20.36
C GLN A 110 11.14 4.72 20.63
N GLU A 111 11.66 3.79 19.83
CA GLU A 111 12.99 3.20 20.00
C GLU A 111 14.04 3.91 19.15
N SER A 112 13.79 4.08 17.84
CA SER A 112 14.80 4.62 16.92
C SER A 112 14.22 5.14 15.61
N TYR A 113 14.81 6.23 15.12
CA TYR A 113 14.55 6.74 13.78
C TYR A 113 14.85 5.70 12.68
N PHE A 114 15.90 4.89 12.85
CA PHE A 114 16.25 3.88 11.85
C PHE A 114 15.19 2.77 11.77
N LEU A 115 14.68 2.32 12.93
CA LEU A 115 13.60 1.33 12.96
C LEU A 115 12.34 1.85 12.28
N LEU A 116 12.04 3.15 12.45
CA LEU A 116 10.91 3.79 11.78
C LEU A 116 11.07 3.81 10.25
N ILE A 117 12.28 4.06 9.74
CA ILE A 117 12.58 3.94 8.31
C ILE A 117 12.33 2.52 7.81
N VAL A 118 12.73 1.50 8.57
CA VAL A 118 12.55 0.10 8.16
C VAL A 118 11.07 -0.28 8.16
N THR A 119 10.33 0.02 9.22
CA THR A 119 8.90 -0.36 9.34
C THR A 119 8.02 0.50 8.46
N MET A 120 8.03 1.80 8.68
CA MET A 120 7.12 2.72 8.01
C MET A 120 7.60 3.11 6.61
N GLY A 121 8.90 3.11 6.34
CA GLY A 121 9.45 3.40 5.01
C GLY A 121 9.47 2.16 4.12
N LEU A 122 10.24 1.14 4.49
CA LEU A 122 10.51 -0.01 3.61
C LEU A 122 9.35 -1.01 3.57
N PHE A 123 8.89 -1.51 4.72
CA PHE A 123 7.82 -2.51 4.74
C PHE A 123 6.47 -1.95 4.31
N ALA A 124 6.13 -0.72 4.73
CA ALA A 124 4.87 -0.10 4.31
C ALA A 124 4.85 0.12 2.79
N SER A 125 5.92 0.63 2.20
CA SER A 125 6.03 0.80 0.75
C SER A 125 5.99 -0.51 -0.01
N PHE A 126 6.61 -1.55 0.54
CA PHE A 126 6.51 -2.88 -0.04
C PHE A 126 5.07 -3.36 -0.10
N GLY A 127 4.32 -3.24 1.01
CA GLY A 127 2.90 -3.60 1.07
C GLY A 127 2.02 -2.76 0.14
N ILE A 128 2.25 -1.44 0.07
CA ILE A 128 1.52 -0.54 -0.82
C ILE A 128 1.71 -0.95 -2.28
N GLY A 129 2.94 -1.06 -2.78
CA GLY A 129 3.15 -1.29 -4.21
C GLY A 129 2.74 -2.70 -4.66
N VAL A 130 2.81 -3.71 -3.79
CA VAL A 130 2.23 -5.03 -4.05
C VAL A 130 0.71 -4.93 -4.19
N THR A 131 0.04 -4.33 -3.21
CA THR A 131 -1.43 -4.19 -3.19
C THR A 131 -1.92 -3.38 -4.38
N TYR A 132 -1.29 -2.24 -4.62
CA TYR A 132 -1.61 -1.34 -5.72
C TYR A 132 -1.54 -2.06 -7.07
N ASN A 133 -0.44 -2.78 -7.32
CA ASN A 133 -0.27 -3.47 -8.59
C ASN A 133 -1.29 -4.61 -8.78
N CYS A 134 -1.53 -5.42 -7.74
CA CYS A 134 -2.53 -6.49 -7.81
C CYS A 134 -3.94 -5.95 -8.07
N VAL A 135 -4.33 -4.86 -7.39
CA VAL A 135 -5.65 -4.23 -7.58
C VAL A 135 -5.78 -3.66 -8.99
N LEU A 136 -4.76 -2.97 -9.48
CA LEU A 136 -4.76 -2.37 -10.82
C LEU A 136 -4.91 -3.45 -11.90
N ILE A 137 -4.07 -4.49 -11.87
CA ILE A 137 -4.14 -5.62 -12.81
C ILE A 137 -5.53 -6.27 -12.79
N GLN A 138 -6.09 -6.46 -11.59
CA GLN A 138 -7.40 -7.10 -11.46
C GLN A 138 -8.52 -6.25 -12.06
N CYS A 139 -8.52 -4.94 -11.81
CA CYS A 139 -9.55 -4.06 -12.34
C CYS A 139 -9.45 -3.95 -13.88
N GLN A 140 -8.22 -3.91 -14.43
CA GLN A 140 -7.98 -3.95 -15.88
C GLN A 140 -8.47 -5.26 -16.52
N LYS A 141 -8.27 -6.40 -15.86
CA LYS A 141 -8.79 -7.70 -16.32
C LYS A 141 -10.33 -7.70 -16.40
N TRP A 142 -11.01 -7.06 -15.45
CA TRP A 142 -12.49 -7.00 -15.44
C TRP A 142 -13.09 -6.02 -16.45
N LEU A 143 -12.36 -4.98 -16.86
CA LEU A 143 -12.84 -3.96 -17.81
C LEU A 143 -11.84 -3.72 -18.98
N PRO A 144 -11.54 -4.74 -19.81
CA PRO A 144 -10.48 -4.65 -20.82
C PRO A 144 -10.77 -3.64 -21.96
N HIS A 145 -12.03 -3.27 -22.17
CA HIS A 145 -12.40 -2.25 -23.18
C HIS A 145 -12.37 -0.81 -22.64
N ARG A 146 -12.21 -0.64 -21.33
CA ARG A 146 -12.22 0.68 -20.67
C ARG A 146 -11.08 0.79 -19.67
N VAL A 147 -9.90 0.29 -20.07
CA VAL A 147 -8.69 0.25 -19.23
C VAL A 147 -8.35 1.64 -18.69
N GLY A 148 -8.45 2.68 -19.53
CA GLY A 148 -8.18 4.06 -19.14
C GLY A 148 -9.15 4.63 -18.10
N LEU A 149 -10.42 4.21 -18.11
CA LEU A 149 -11.41 4.60 -17.10
C LEU A 149 -11.16 3.93 -15.75
N VAL A 150 -10.49 2.77 -15.77
CA VAL A 150 -10.23 1.96 -14.57
C VAL A 150 -8.87 2.27 -13.96
N SER A 151 -7.90 2.68 -14.77
CA SER A 151 -6.57 3.05 -14.29
C SER A 151 -6.44 4.52 -13.88
N GLY A 152 -7.32 5.38 -14.39
CA GLY A 152 -7.36 6.81 -14.05
C GLY A 152 -8.21 7.07 -12.83
#